data_AF-X6L868-F1
#
_entry.id   AF-X6L868-F1
#
_cell.length_a   1.000
_cell.length_b   1.000
_cell.length_c   1.000
_cell.angle_alpha   90.00
_cell.angle_beta   90.00
_cell.angle_gamma   90.00
#
_symmetry.space_group_name_H-M   'P 1'
#
loop_
_entity.id
_entity.type
_entity.pdbx_description
1 polymer ?
#
loop_
_entity_poly.entity_id
_entity_poly.type
_entity_poly.pdbx_seq_one_letter_code
_entity_poly.pdbx_strand_id
1 'polypeptide(L)'
;MNELHIPQWNSNDTKCIIHSMNGLLLLLDGFDEIANEIQTNNNLQSWLQHCTTNEYYSIIMTSRPNAMCQYLNNPRLLNVIGFQSQDIENYVNAYFKHNNESNILVKKLNNNRSLKLLSHTPLYLRLFCYLLRQDKSNNEKWDEMNLSKLYETLLKSYMKWNWMKSNGLNNKSLKWKWIIYHKLHGKD
;
A
#
# COMPACT_ATOMS: atom_id res chain seq x y z
N MET A 1 -20.74 -15.50 20.38
CA MET A 1 -20.01 -15.95 19.17
C MET A 1 -19.97 -14.78 18.22
N ASN A 2 -18.81 -14.47 17.61
CA ASN A 2 -18.73 -13.43 16.58
C ASN A 2 -19.45 -13.97 15.34
N GLU A 3 -20.68 -13.53 15.11
CA GLU A 3 -21.57 -14.04 14.05
C GLU A 3 -20.92 -13.98 12.66
N LEU A 4 -19.99 -13.02 12.45
CA LEU A 4 -19.29 -12.78 11.19
C LEU A 4 -17.80 -13.13 11.22
N HIS A 5 -17.27 -13.67 12.33
CA HIS A 5 -15.83 -13.94 12.51
C HIS A 5 -14.88 -12.74 12.32
N ILE A 6 -15.41 -11.51 12.23
CA ILE A 6 -14.63 -10.27 12.16
C ILE A 6 -14.04 -9.97 13.56
N PRO A 7 -12.73 -9.67 13.68
CA PRO A 7 -12.12 -9.28 14.95
C PRO A 7 -12.83 -8.06 15.55
N GLN A 8 -13.10 -8.10 16.85
CA GLN A 8 -13.78 -7.03 17.61
C GLN A 8 -15.25 -6.76 17.23
N TRP A 9 -15.79 -7.43 16.21
CA TRP A 9 -17.20 -7.31 15.82
C TRP A 9 -18.11 -8.14 16.71
N ASN A 10 -19.15 -7.53 17.26
CA ASN A 10 -20.14 -8.18 18.11
C ASN A 10 -21.57 -8.06 17.56
N SER A 11 -22.52 -8.72 18.21
CA SER A 11 -23.92 -8.76 17.76
C SER A 11 -24.64 -7.40 17.83
N ASN A 12 -24.19 -6.46 18.66
CA ASN A 12 -24.75 -5.11 18.67
C ASN A 12 -24.32 -4.34 17.42
N ASP A 13 -23.10 -4.54 16.92
CA ASP A 13 -22.63 -3.92 15.68
C ASP A 13 -23.48 -4.41 14.50
N THR A 14 -23.71 -5.73 14.42
CA THR A 14 -24.61 -6.33 13.42
C THR A 14 -26.01 -5.71 13.51
N LYS A 15 -26.58 -5.60 14.73
CA LYS A 15 -27.91 -5.02 14.93
C LYS A 15 -27.98 -3.54 14.57
N CYS A 16 -26.97 -2.75 14.91
CA CYS A 16 -26.91 -1.32 14.54
C CYS A 16 -26.97 -1.14 13.03
N ILE A 17 -26.27 -2.00 12.27
CA ILE A 17 -26.33 -1.96 10.81
C ILE A 17 -27.72 -2.39 10.33
N ILE A 18 -28.18 -3.59 10.70
CA ILE A 18 -29.44 -4.16 10.21
C ILE A 18 -30.65 -3.25 10.49
N HIS A 19 -30.67 -2.56 11.64
CA HIS A 19 -31.78 -1.69 12.02
C HIS A 19 -31.56 -0.23 11.65
N SER A 20 -30.51 0.10 10.88
CA SER A 20 -30.27 1.46 10.42
C SER A 20 -31.36 1.86 9.41
N MET A 21 -32.24 2.76 9.83
CA MET A 21 -33.30 3.35 9.00
C MET A 21 -32.84 4.62 8.27
N ASN A 22 -31.66 5.14 8.62
CA ASN A 22 -31.05 6.29 7.96
C ASN A 22 -30.07 5.78 6.90
N GLY A 23 -29.93 6.52 5.81
CA GLY A 23 -28.99 6.21 4.73
C GLY A 23 -27.61 5.85 5.27
N LEU A 24 -27.19 4.59 5.13
CA LEU A 24 -25.94 4.07 5.68
C LEU A 24 -24.91 3.96 4.57
N LEU A 25 -23.70 4.48 4.77
CA LEU A 25 -22.57 4.26 3.87
C LEU A 25 -21.65 3.18 4.44
N LEU A 26 -21.49 2.09 3.69
CA LEU A 26 -20.56 1.01 4.00
C LEU A 26 -19.32 1.11 3.11
N LEU A 27 -18.15 1.18 3.75
CA LEU A 27 -16.84 1.11 3.08
C LEU A 27 -16.24 -0.27 3.33
N LEU A 28 -16.19 -1.10 2.29
CA LEU A 28 -15.69 -2.47 2.36
C LEU A 28 -14.35 -2.54 1.63
N ASP A 29 -13.25 -2.58 2.37
CA ASP A 29 -11.90 -2.59 1.82
C ASP A 29 -11.40 -4.02 1.56
N GLY A 30 -10.79 -4.28 0.41
CA GLY A 30 -10.08 -5.53 0.11
C GLY A 30 -10.98 -6.76 -0.03
N PHE A 31 -12.07 -6.70 -0.79
CA PHE A 31 -12.98 -7.84 -0.97
C PHE A 31 -12.29 -9.13 -1.44
N ASP A 32 -11.22 -9.02 -2.22
CA ASP A 32 -10.46 -10.18 -2.70
C ASP A 32 -9.83 -11.02 -1.57
N GLU A 33 -9.64 -10.45 -0.39
CA GLU A 33 -9.10 -11.15 0.79
C GLU A 33 -10.10 -12.16 1.38
N ILE A 34 -11.41 -11.94 1.18
CA ILE A 34 -12.50 -12.77 1.73
C ILE A 34 -13.30 -13.51 0.65
N ALA A 35 -12.98 -13.32 -0.63
CA ALA A 35 -13.76 -13.86 -1.74
C ALA A 35 -13.96 -15.39 -1.69
N ASN A 36 -12.94 -16.12 -1.20
CA ASN A 36 -13.02 -17.57 -1.01
C ASN A 36 -13.78 -17.95 0.26
N GLU A 37 -13.65 -17.17 1.34
CA GLU A 37 -14.33 -17.44 2.61
C GLU A 37 -15.85 -17.29 2.49
N ILE A 38 -16.30 -16.33 1.68
CA ILE A 38 -17.73 -16.11 1.40
C ILE A 38 -18.41 -17.36 0.83
N GLN A 39 -17.68 -18.23 0.14
CA GLN A 39 -18.25 -19.47 -0.42
C GLN A 39 -18.53 -20.54 0.64
N THR A 40 -17.87 -20.47 1.80
CA THR A 40 -17.97 -21.47 2.86
C THR A 40 -18.61 -20.93 4.14
N ASN A 41 -18.70 -19.60 4.29
CA ASN A 41 -19.27 -18.93 5.46
C ASN A 41 -20.67 -18.35 5.15
N ASN A 42 -21.70 -19.16 5.42
CA ASN A 42 -23.11 -18.80 5.17
C ASN A 42 -23.56 -17.51 5.89
N ASN A 43 -23.00 -17.21 7.07
CA ASN A 43 -23.34 -16.01 7.82
C ASN A 43 -22.80 -14.76 7.12
N LEU A 44 -21.52 -14.81 6.71
CA LEU A 44 -20.87 -13.72 5.97
C LEU A 44 -21.54 -13.49 4.62
N GLN A 45 -21.90 -14.57 3.91
CA GLN A 45 -22.68 -14.51 2.68
C GLN A 45 -24.02 -13.82 2.91
N SER A 46 -24.80 -14.26 3.89
CA SER A 46 -26.13 -13.71 4.19
C SER A 46 -26.05 -12.23 4.60
N TRP A 47 -25.04 -11.87 5.38
CA TRP A 47 -24.80 -10.49 5.78
C TRP A 47 -24.47 -9.60 4.59
N LEU A 48 -23.57 -10.04 3.70
CA LEU A 48 -23.19 -9.25 2.52
C LEU A 48 -24.36 -9.13 1.53
N GLN A 49 -25.16 -10.19 1.37
CA GLN A 49 -26.40 -10.14 0.59
C GLN A 49 -27.41 -9.15 1.18
N HIS A 50 -27.61 -9.17 2.50
CA HIS A 50 -28.46 -8.19 3.17
C HIS A 50 -27.98 -6.77 2.93
N CYS A 51 -26.67 -6.51 3.10
CA CYS A 51 -26.12 -5.19 2.86
C CYS A 51 -26.32 -4.71 1.42
N THR A 52 -26.09 -5.59 0.44
CA THR A 52 -26.14 -5.26 -1.00
C THR A 52 -27.55 -5.14 -1.57
N THR A 53 -28.55 -5.71 -0.92
CA THR A 53 -29.97 -5.64 -1.34
C THR A 53 -30.76 -4.55 -0.63
N ASN A 54 -30.22 -3.98 0.44
CA ASN A 54 -30.91 -2.95 1.22
C ASN A 54 -30.83 -1.59 0.53
N GLU A 55 -31.98 -1.05 0.11
CA GLU A 55 -32.09 0.24 -0.59
C GLU A 55 -31.68 1.45 0.26
N TYR A 56 -31.64 1.31 1.59
CA TYR A 56 -31.16 2.35 2.49
C TYR A 56 -29.63 2.40 2.58
N TYR A 57 -28.91 1.45 1.99
CA TYR A 57 -27.46 1.40 2.08
C TYR A 57 -26.80 1.83 0.78
N SER A 58 -25.75 2.64 0.91
CA SER A 58 -24.76 2.90 -0.12
C SER A 58 -23.51 2.11 0.19
N ILE A 59 -22.95 1.42 -0.81
CA ILE A 59 -21.75 0.59 -0.62
C ILE A 59 -20.66 1.08 -1.55
N ILE A 60 -19.47 1.31 -0.98
CA ILE A 60 -18.22 1.43 -1.74
C ILE A 60 -17.37 0.23 -1.36
N MET A 61 -17.03 -0.56 -2.36
CA MET A 61 -16.20 -1.76 -2.18
C MET A 61 -14.93 -1.63 -3.01
N THR A 62 -13.79 -1.94 -2.42
CA THR A 62 -12.51 -2.07 -3.15
C THR A 62 -12.19 -3.55 -3.31
N SER A 63 -11.58 -3.90 -4.44
CA SER A 63 -11.11 -5.25 -4.70
C SER A 63 -10.03 -5.24 -5.79
N ARG A 64 -9.17 -6.25 -5.79
CA ARG A 64 -8.34 -6.55 -6.95
C ARG A 64 -9.21 -7.04 -8.14
N PRO A 65 -8.77 -6.81 -9.40
CA PRO A 65 -9.58 -7.15 -10.59
C PRO A 65 -9.96 -8.64 -10.73
N ASN A 66 -9.28 -9.53 -10.01
CA ASN A 66 -9.52 -10.97 -10.03
C ASN A 66 -10.65 -11.43 -9.10
N ALA A 67 -11.22 -10.54 -8.29
CA ALA A 67 -12.35 -10.86 -7.44
C ALA A 67 -13.49 -9.84 -7.65
N MET A 68 -14.70 -10.35 -7.87
CA MET A 68 -15.91 -9.54 -7.98
C MET A 68 -16.97 -10.11 -7.06
N CYS A 69 -17.65 -9.23 -6.33
CA CYS A 69 -18.76 -9.62 -5.48
C CYS A 69 -20.02 -9.86 -6.34
N GLN A 70 -20.44 -11.13 -6.42
CA GLN A 70 -21.62 -11.54 -7.18
C GLN A 70 -22.96 -11.02 -6.59
N TYR A 71 -22.96 -10.54 -5.35
CA TYR A 71 -24.17 -10.02 -4.69
C TYR A 71 -24.46 -8.55 -5.03
N LEU A 72 -23.51 -7.85 -5.66
CA LEU A 72 -23.73 -6.48 -6.09
C LEU A 72 -24.72 -6.44 -7.25
N ASN A 73 -25.86 -5.80 -7.04
CA ASN A 73 -26.85 -5.59 -8.09
C ASN A 73 -26.44 -4.40 -8.97
N ASN A 74 -26.07 -4.67 -10.22
CA ASN A 74 -25.68 -3.66 -11.22
C ASN A 74 -24.72 -2.57 -10.67
N PRO A 75 -23.54 -2.94 -10.13
CA PRO A 75 -22.66 -1.98 -9.48
C PRO A 75 -22.07 -0.99 -10.50
N ARG A 76 -21.90 0.26 -10.07
CA ARG A 76 -21.04 1.20 -10.79
C ARG A 76 -19.58 0.81 -10.60
N LEU A 77 -18.94 0.35 -11.66
CA LEU A 77 -17.53 -0.02 -11.65
C LEU A 77 -16.64 1.19 -11.90
N LEU A 78 -15.64 1.38 -11.03
CA LEU A 78 -14.62 2.41 -11.14
C LEU A 78 -13.24 1.77 -11.12
N ASN A 79 -12.40 2.10 -12.10
CA ASN A 79 -11.03 1.60 -12.15
C ASN A 79 -10.06 2.64 -11.58
N VAL A 80 -9.25 2.22 -10.60
CA VAL A 80 -8.15 3.04 -10.09
C VAL A 80 -6.95 2.87 -11.03
N ILE A 81 -6.76 3.84 -11.93
CA ILE A 81 -5.74 3.78 -13.00
C ILE A 81 -4.34 4.28 -12.59
N GLY A 82 -4.18 4.76 -11.36
CA GLY A 82 -2.93 5.33 -10.87
C GLY A 82 -2.75 6.81 -11.23
N PHE A 83 -1.53 7.31 -11.05
CA PHE A 83 -1.15 8.69 -11.28
C PHE A 83 -0.82 8.97 -12.75
N GLN A 84 -1.17 10.15 -13.22
CA GLN A 84 -0.65 10.73 -14.46
C GLN A 84 0.66 11.49 -14.19
N SER A 85 1.36 11.91 -15.25
CA SER A 85 2.64 12.63 -15.10
C SER A 85 2.51 13.89 -14.23
N GLN A 86 1.43 14.65 -14.37
CA GLN A 86 1.18 15.83 -13.53
C GLN A 86 0.93 15.45 -12.07
N ASP A 87 0.22 14.35 -11.82
CA ASP A 87 -0.03 13.85 -10.46
C ASP A 87 1.28 13.43 -9.79
N ILE A 88 2.21 12.81 -10.54
CA ILE A 88 3.54 12.44 -10.04
C ILE A 88 4.30 13.69 -9.59
N GLU A 89 4.37 14.72 -10.45
CA GLU A 89 5.04 15.98 -10.11
C GLU A 89 4.40 16.65 -8.88
N ASN A 90 3.08 16.75 -8.87
CA ASN A 90 2.32 17.34 -7.75
C ASN A 90 2.56 16.56 -6.45
N TYR A 91 2.54 15.23 -6.50
CA TYR A 91 2.77 14.36 -5.36
C TYR A 91 4.20 14.54 -4.82
N VAL A 92 5.20 14.52 -5.69
CA VAL A 92 6.62 14.69 -5.30
C VAL A 92 6.83 16.07 -4.68
N ASN A 93 6.31 17.12 -5.32
CA ASN A 93 6.39 18.49 -4.81
C ASN A 93 5.74 18.62 -3.43
N ALA A 94 4.55 18.05 -3.23
CA ALA A 94 3.86 18.04 -1.96
C ALA A 94 4.63 17.24 -0.88
N TYR A 95 5.13 16.06 -1.22
CA TYR A 95 5.87 15.19 -0.29
C TYR A 95 7.15 15.86 0.25
N PHE A 96 7.83 16.62 -0.60
CA PHE A 96 9.08 17.32 -0.28
C PHE A 96 8.90 18.81 0.06
N LYS A 97 7.66 19.31 0.14
CA LYS A 97 7.34 20.71 0.42
C LYS A 97 8.08 21.70 -0.51
N HIS A 98 8.14 21.39 -1.81
CA HIS A 98 8.78 22.21 -2.84
C HIS A 98 10.29 22.48 -2.62
N ASN A 99 11.02 21.57 -1.95
CA ASN A 99 12.47 21.70 -1.78
C ASN A 99 13.25 21.17 -3.01
N ASN A 100 14.58 21.31 -3.02
CA ASN A 100 15.43 20.81 -4.12
C ASN A 100 15.35 19.29 -4.38
N GLU A 101 14.99 18.48 -3.39
CA GLU A 101 14.87 17.02 -3.54
C GLU A 101 13.73 16.64 -4.50
N SER A 102 12.69 17.48 -4.63
CA SER A 102 11.61 17.29 -5.59
C SER A 102 12.13 17.25 -7.03
N ASN A 103 12.88 18.28 -7.43
CA ASN A 103 13.50 18.40 -8.76
C ASN A 103 14.48 17.25 -9.03
N ILE A 104 15.26 16.84 -8.01
CA ILE A 104 16.18 15.71 -8.12
C ILE A 104 15.40 14.42 -8.41
N LEU A 105 14.31 14.15 -7.69
CA LEU A 105 13.53 12.94 -7.92
C LEU A 105 12.88 12.94 -9.30
N VAL A 106 12.22 14.04 -9.68
CA VAL A 106 11.56 14.16 -10.99
C VAL A 106 12.57 13.93 -12.12
N LYS A 107 13.78 14.50 -12.02
CA LYS A 107 14.84 14.27 -13.00
C LYS A 107 15.26 12.80 -13.07
N LYS A 108 15.47 12.14 -11.92
CA LYS A 108 15.82 10.71 -11.86
C LYS A 108 14.74 9.81 -12.45
N LEU A 109 13.48 10.07 -12.13
CA LEU A 109 12.35 9.34 -12.71
C LEU A 109 12.32 9.51 -14.24
N ASN A 110 12.52 10.73 -14.75
CA ASN A 110 12.53 10.98 -16.18
C ASN A 110 13.71 10.34 -16.93
N ASN A 111 14.87 10.19 -16.27
CA ASN A 111 16.05 9.58 -16.87
C ASN A 111 15.99 8.04 -16.91
N ASN A 112 15.16 7.40 -16.08
CA ASN A 112 15.03 5.94 -16.02
C ASN A 112 13.61 5.50 -16.37
N ARG A 113 13.45 4.90 -17.56
CA ARG A 113 12.15 4.45 -18.09
C ARG A 113 11.39 3.51 -17.13
N SER A 114 12.11 2.61 -16.46
CA SER A 114 11.51 1.65 -15.52
C SER A 114 10.97 2.36 -14.28
N LEU A 115 11.75 3.28 -13.70
CA LEU A 115 11.31 4.08 -12.56
C LEU A 115 10.15 5.01 -12.93
N LYS A 116 10.21 5.63 -14.12
CA LYS A 116 9.10 6.43 -14.66
C LYS A 116 7.81 5.62 -14.73
N LEU A 117 7.86 4.43 -15.31
CA LEU A 117 6.69 3.58 -15.44
C LEU A 117 6.12 3.19 -14.07
N LEU A 118 6.99 2.79 -13.14
CA LEU A 118 6.58 2.42 -11.78
C LEU A 118 6.01 3.60 -11.00
N SER A 119 6.46 4.84 -11.24
CA SER A 119 5.95 6.02 -10.54
C SER A 119 4.48 6.32 -10.80
N HIS A 120 3.88 5.76 -11.86
CA HIS A 120 2.44 5.84 -12.07
C HIS A 120 1.63 5.06 -11.01
N THR A 121 2.25 4.12 -10.28
CA THR A 121 1.64 3.49 -9.12
C THR A 121 1.98 4.28 -7.85
N PRO A 122 0.98 4.83 -7.12
CA PRO A 122 1.22 5.68 -5.96
C PRO A 122 2.14 5.07 -4.88
N LEU A 123 2.03 3.75 -4.67
CA LEU A 123 2.89 3.03 -3.72
C LEU A 123 4.37 3.11 -4.09
N TYR A 124 4.73 2.85 -5.35
CA TYR A 124 6.13 2.95 -5.80
C TYR A 124 6.64 4.39 -5.75
N LEU A 125 5.81 5.37 -6.15
CA LEU A 125 6.20 6.78 -6.05
C LEU A 125 6.51 7.18 -4.61
N ARG A 126 5.68 6.76 -3.65
CA ARG A 126 5.94 6.96 -2.22
C ARG A 126 7.25 6.33 -1.77
N LEU A 127 7.54 5.12 -2.25
CA LEU A 127 8.79 4.41 -1.94
C LEU A 127 10.01 5.13 -2.52
N PHE A 128 9.93 5.68 -3.73
CA PHE A 128 10.99 6.51 -4.30
C PHE A 128 11.23 7.78 -3.48
N CYS A 129 10.16 8.46 -3.08
CA CYS A 129 10.26 9.63 -2.22
C CYS A 129 10.91 9.31 -0.87
N TYR A 130 10.56 8.16 -0.28
CA TYR A 130 11.17 7.66 0.94
C TYR A 130 12.67 7.38 0.77
N LEU A 131 13.05 6.65 -0.28
CA LEU A 131 14.44 6.28 -0.52
C LEU A 131 15.32 7.51 -0.78
N LEU A 132 14.86 8.48 -1.58
CA LEU A 132 15.63 9.69 -1.83
C LEU A 132 15.88 10.49 -0.54
N ARG A 133 14.88 10.56 0.35
CA ARG A 133 15.02 11.22 1.67
C ARG A 133 16.04 10.53 2.57
N GLN A 134 16.14 9.21 2.49
CA GLN A 134 17.09 8.43 3.30
C GLN A 134 18.52 8.47 2.75
N ASP A 135 18.67 8.51 1.43
CA ASP A 135 19.94 8.28 0.75
C ASP A 135 20.58 9.58 0.23
N LYS A 136 20.78 10.55 1.12
CA LYS A 136 21.36 11.87 0.80
C LYS A 136 22.76 11.80 0.15
N SER A 137 23.46 10.67 0.25
CA SER A 137 24.86 10.51 -0.18
C SER A 137 25.07 9.59 -1.40
N ASN A 138 24.05 8.94 -1.97
CA ASN A 138 24.21 7.89 -3.00
C ASN A 138 23.39 8.18 -4.26
N ASN A 139 23.40 9.44 -4.69
CA ASN A 139 22.53 9.92 -5.75
C ASN A 139 22.77 9.27 -7.13
N GLU A 140 23.96 8.73 -7.39
CA GLU A 140 24.36 8.20 -8.70
C GLU A 140 23.80 6.81 -9.03
N LYS A 141 23.29 6.07 -8.04
CA LYS A 141 22.86 4.66 -8.25
C LYS A 141 21.46 4.46 -8.84
N TRP A 142 20.72 5.54 -9.05
CA TRP A 142 19.30 5.47 -9.45
C TRP A 142 19.13 5.33 -10.96
N ASP A 143 20.07 5.83 -11.75
CA ASP A 143 19.96 5.81 -13.20
C ASP A 143 20.01 4.37 -13.75
N GLU A 144 20.74 3.46 -13.09
CA GLU A 144 20.84 2.03 -13.45
C GLU A 144 19.83 1.13 -12.69
N MET A 145 18.95 1.72 -11.88
CA MET A 145 18.12 0.97 -10.95
C MET A 145 16.98 0.23 -11.66
N ASN A 146 16.95 -1.09 -11.50
CA ASN A 146 15.85 -1.94 -11.95
C ASN A 146 14.93 -2.33 -10.77
N LEU A 147 13.80 -2.99 -11.06
CA LEU A 147 12.80 -3.37 -10.05
C LEU A 147 13.38 -4.26 -8.93
N SER A 148 14.22 -5.24 -9.29
CA SER A 148 14.88 -6.11 -8.30
C SER A 148 15.78 -5.30 -7.37
N LYS A 149 16.59 -4.39 -7.94
CA LYS A 149 17.46 -3.51 -7.16
C LYS A 149 16.69 -2.53 -6.29
N LEU A 150 15.52 -2.09 -6.74
CA LEU A 150 14.58 -1.31 -5.93
C LEU A 150 14.13 -2.06 -4.69
N TYR A 151 13.61 -3.28 -4.86
CA TYR A 151 13.20 -4.09 -3.71
C TYR A 151 14.37 -4.42 -2.77
N GLU A 152 15.55 -4.75 -3.31
CA GLU A 152 16.75 -4.97 -2.51
C GLU A 152 17.11 -3.73 -1.68
N THR A 153 17.06 -2.55 -2.29
CA THR A 153 17.40 -1.27 -1.63
C THR A 153 16.37 -0.90 -0.57
N LEU A 154 15.09 -1.12 -0.83
CA LEU A 154 14.01 -0.94 0.14
C LEU A 154 14.16 -1.87 1.33
N LEU A 155 14.41 -3.15 1.08
CA LEU A 155 14.59 -4.15 2.13
C LEU A 155 15.80 -3.81 3.01
N LYS A 156 16.94 -3.46 2.40
CA LYS A 156 18.13 -3.02 3.12
C LYS A 156 17.87 -1.77 3.97
N SER A 157 17.13 -0.80 3.43
CA SER A 157 16.76 0.42 4.16
C SER A 157 15.85 0.12 5.35
N TYR A 158 14.85 -0.73 5.15
CA TYR A 158 13.93 -1.17 6.20
C TYR A 158 14.65 -1.95 7.31
N MET A 159 15.50 -2.91 6.94
CA MET A 159 16.32 -3.66 7.89
C MET A 159 17.24 -2.75 8.70
N LYS A 160 17.91 -1.80 8.03
CA LYS A 160 18.74 -0.79 8.71
C LYS A 160 17.93 0.04 9.70
N TRP A 161 16.73 0.48 9.32
CA TRP A 161 15.85 1.24 10.20
C TRP A 161 15.42 0.44 11.42
N ASN A 162 14.93 -0.79 11.23
CA ASN A 162 14.56 -1.69 12.33
C ASN A 162 15.73 -1.94 13.29
N TRP A 163 16.93 -2.17 12.74
CA TRP A 163 18.13 -2.39 13.52
C TRP A 163 18.51 -1.16 14.35
N MET A 164 18.43 0.04 13.78
CA MET A 164 18.69 1.28 14.52
C MET A 164 17.66 1.49 15.64
N LYS A 165 16.39 1.16 15.37
CA LYS A 165 15.32 1.24 16.36
C LYS A 165 15.55 0.27 17.53
N SER A 166 16.03 -0.95 17.27
CA SER A 166 16.25 -1.96 18.31
C SER A 166 17.54 -1.75 19.12
N ASN A 167 18.57 -1.11 18.57
CA ASN A 167 19.90 -1.03 19.20
C ASN A 167 20.29 0.33 19.79
N GLY A 168 19.43 1.35 19.66
CA GLY A 168 19.78 2.71 20.05
C GLY A 168 20.85 3.32 19.13
N LEU A 169 20.84 4.65 18.98
CA LEU A 169 21.70 5.40 18.04
C LEU A 169 23.18 5.45 18.48
N ASN A 170 23.90 4.34 18.48
CA ASN A 170 25.37 4.33 18.65
C ASN A 170 26.08 4.21 17.30
N ASN A 171 26.23 5.36 16.63
CA ASN A 171 26.71 5.50 15.25
C ASN A 171 28.11 4.92 14.95
N LYS A 172 28.95 4.66 15.95
CA LYS A 172 30.33 4.15 15.75
C LYS A 172 30.41 2.64 15.48
N SER A 173 29.40 1.84 15.86
CA SER A 173 29.39 0.38 15.66
C SER A 173 28.94 -0.03 14.23
N LEU A 174 28.28 0.88 13.51
CA LEU A 174 27.60 0.60 12.23
C LEU A 174 28.55 0.24 11.09
N LYS A 175 29.75 0.83 11.03
CA LYS A 175 30.69 0.60 9.91
C LYS A 175 31.30 -0.81 9.95
N TRP A 176 31.57 -1.34 11.14
CA TRP A 176 32.25 -2.63 11.31
C TRP A 176 31.34 -3.85 11.17
N LYS A 177 30.06 -3.76 11.60
CA LYS A 177 29.12 -4.87 11.50
C LYS A 177 28.56 -5.10 10.08
N TRP A 178 28.38 -4.04 9.30
CA TRP A 178 27.96 -4.16 7.89
C TRP A 178 29.04 -4.85 7.04
N ILE A 179 30.32 -4.58 7.33
CA ILE A 179 31.45 -5.28 6.70
C ILE A 179 31.41 -6.77 7.02
N ILE A 180 31.09 -7.15 8.27
CA ILE A 180 30.99 -8.56 8.67
C ILE A 180 29.84 -9.27 7.94
N TYR A 181 28.66 -8.64 7.81
CA TYR A 181 27.52 -9.26 7.13
C TYR A 181 27.78 -9.49 5.62
N HIS A 182 28.41 -8.52 4.95
CA HIS A 182 28.83 -8.69 3.56
C HIS A 182 29.93 -9.75 3.39
N LYS A 183 30.84 -9.88 4.36
CA LYS A 183 31.94 -10.85 4.32
C LYS A 183 31.51 -12.29 4.66
N LEU A 184 30.43 -12.45 5.44
CA LEU A 184 29.89 -13.77 5.81
C LEU A 184 28.90 -14.34 4.77
N HIS A 185 28.31 -13.51 3.91
CA HIS A 185 27.32 -13.94 2.90
C HIS A 185 27.78 -13.75 1.45
N GLY A 186 29.09 -13.81 1.22
CA GLY A 186 29.78 -13.96 -0.07
C GLY A 186 28.94 -13.79 -1.34
N LYS A 187 29.07 -12.61 -1.95
CA LYS A 187 29.34 -12.51 -3.38
C LYS A 187 30.55 -11.58 -3.50
N ASP A 188 31.59 -12.11 -4.14
CA ASP A 188 32.85 -11.40 -4.44
C ASP A 188 32.61 -10.03 -5.08
#